data_AF-A0ABD5T448-F1
#
_entry.id   AF-A0ABD5T448-F1
#
_cell.length_a   1.000
_cell.length_b   1.000
_cell.length_c   1.000
_cell.angle_alpha   90.00
_cell.angle_beta   90.00
_cell.angle_gamma   90.00
#
_symmetry.space_group_name_H-M   'P 1'
#
loop_
_entity.id
_entity.type
_entity.pdbx_description
1 polymer ?
#
loop_
_entity_poly.entity_id
_entity_poly.type
_entity_poly.pdbx_seq_one_letter_code
_entity_poly.pdbx_strand_id
1 'polypeptide(L)'
;VRPPERPRSGGGAFGFMQGGVSAERPSESTIREVAEELREVNETGGNVMVVAGPAVIHSGAGDALADLVEAGYVDALSAGNGFATHDLERSLYGTSLGMNVETLEHPRKGHKHHIWTISEIIRAGGIAAAVDEGIITDGVMYQCVENDVDTVLAGSIRDDGPLPDTITDAIEAQNAIREQAHEADIVLMLATLLHSVAVGNCLPSTTKTVCVDINPATVTQLLDRGSAQAVGMVTDIGTFVPTLAEYVLEGAAESESARADTADDA
;
A
#
# COMPACT_ATOMS: atom_id res chain seq x y z
N VAL A 1 -27.86 -14.21 -0.07
CA VAL A 1 -26.70 -13.63 0.63
C VAL A 1 -25.98 -14.77 1.37
N ARG A 2 -24.69 -14.97 1.14
CA ARG A 2 -23.84 -15.95 1.85
C ARG A 2 -22.72 -15.17 2.57
N PRO A 3 -22.88 -14.84 3.86
CA PRO A 3 -21.85 -14.12 4.60
C PRO A 3 -20.65 -15.04 4.92
N PRO A 4 -19.47 -14.49 5.23
CA PRO A 4 -18.32 -15.27 5.73
C PRO A 4 -18.69 -16.10 6.96
N GLU A 5 -18.09 -17.27 7.11
CA GLU A 5 -18.30 -18.11 8.29
C GLU A 5 -17.79 -17.44 9.55
N ARG A 6 -18.54 -17.55 10.64
CA ARG A 6 -18.15 -16.97 11.93
C ARG A 6 -17.14 -17.91 12.61
N PRO A 7 -15.97 -17.42 13.06
CA PRO A 7 -15.00 -18.26 13.77
C PRO A 7 -15.63 -18.95 14.98
N ARG A 8 -15.40 -20.26 15.12
CA ARG A 8 -15.86 -21.04 16.29
C ARG A 8 -14.93 -20.90 17.51
N SER A 9 -13.72 -20.37 17.31
CA SER A 9 -12.68 -20.10 18.31
C SER A 9 -12.09 -18.71 18.10
N GLY A 10 -11.91 -17.94 19.17
CA GLY A 10 -11.61 -16.50 19.10
C GLY A 10 -10.13 -16.12 19.06
N GLY A 11 -9.30 -16.74 18.21
CA GLY A 11 -7.84 -16.62 18.28
C GLY A 11 -7.08 -16.27 17.00
N GLY A 12 -7.64 -15.48 16.07
CA GLY A 12 -6.88 -14.99 14.91
C GLY A 12 -7.09 -13.49 14.66
N ALA A 13 -6.20 -12.86 13.88
CA ALA A 13 -6.30 -11.46 13.46
C ALA A 13 -7.67 -11.12 12.85
N PHE A 14 -8.22 -12.00 12.00
CA PHE A 14 -9.47 -11.77 11.27
C PHE A 14 -10.69 -12.39 11.98
N GLY A 15 -11.69 -11.56 12.31
CA GLY A 15 -12.94 -12.04 12.91
C GLY A 15 -14.00 -10.97 13.13
N PHE A 16 -15.27 -11.40 13.18
CA PHE A 16 -16.42 -10.50 13.37
C PHE A 16 -16.43 -9.87 14.78
N MET A 17 -16.25 -8.55 14.85
CA MET A 17 -16.22 -7.75 16.09
C MET A 17 -15.18 -8.20 17.13
N GLN A 18 -14.07 -8.80 16.69
CA GLN A 18 -12.92 -9.05 17.58
C GLN A 18 -11.99 -7.83 17.60
N GLY A 19 -12.35 -6.86 18.45
CA GLY A 19 -11.40 -5.90 18.99
C GLY A 19 -11.62 -4.44 18.60
N GLY A 20 -11.60 -3.57 19.60
CA GLY A 20 -11.71 -2.13 19.45
C GLY A 20 -10.44 -1.49 18.90
N VAL A 21 -10.63 -0.34 18.26
CA VAL A 21 -9.56 0.55 17.79
C VAL A 21 -8.79 1.07 18.99
N SER A 22 -7.53 0.67 19.15
CA SER A 22 -6.66 1.17 20.21
C SER A 22 -5.19 1.13 19.79
N ALA A 23 -4.48 2.22 20.09
CA ALA A 23 -3.03 2.32 19.92
C ALA A 23 -2.25 1.56 21.00
N GLU A 24 -2.91 1.13 22.08
CA GLU A 24 -2.28 0.45 23.24
C GLU A 24 -2.27 -1.09 23.08
N ARG A 25 -2.50 -1.58 21.87
CA ARG A 25 -2.46 -3.02 21.57
C ARG A 25 -1.06 -3.43 21.12
N PRO A 26 -0.63 -4.68 21.39
CA PRO A 26 0.64 -5.19 20.87
C PRO A 26 0.68 -5.09 19.34
N SER A 27 1.48 -4.15 18.82
CA SER A 27 1.58 -3.87 17.39
C SER A 27 2.32 -5.00 16.67
N GLU A 28 3.50 -5.40 17.17
CA GLU A 28 4.36 -6.39 16.49
C GLU A 28 3.71 -7.76 16.28
N SER A 29 2.98 -8.29 17.26
CA SER A 29 2.28 -9.58 17.09
C SER A 29 1.22 -9.49 16.00
N THR A 30 0.50 -8.38 15.96
CA THR A 30 -0.53 -8.14 14.93
C THR A 30 0.12 -7.96 13.56
N ILE A 31 1.26 -7.26 13.46
CA ILE A 31 2.02 -7.13 12.20
C ILE A 31 2.50 -8.50 11.72
N ARG A 32 2.95 -9.37 12.63
CA ARG A 32 3.36 -10.75 12.28
C ARG A 32 2.19 -11.58 11.75
N GLU A 33 1.02 -11.50 12.37
CA GLU A 33 -0.19 -12.17 11.88
C GLU A 33 -0.60 -11.65 10.49
N VAL A 34 -0.47 -10.33 10.23
CA VAL A 34 -0.71 -9.77 8.90
C VAL A 34 0.33 -10.26 7.90
N ALA A 35 1.60 -10.35 8.28
CA ALA A 35 2.67 -10.86 7.43
C ALA A 35 2.44 -12.33 7.04
N GLU A 36 2.05 -13.17 8.00
CA GLU A 36 1.70 -14.59 7.77
C GLU A 36 0.54 -14.71 6.79
N GLU A 37 -0.50 -13.89 6.94
CA GLU A 37 -1.64 -13.87 6.03
C GLU A 37 -1.24 -13.43 4.62
N LEU A 38 -0.41 -12.38 4.47
CA LEU A 38 0.09 -11.96 3.16
C LEU A 38 0.87 -13.07 2.45
N ARG A 39 1.68 -13.84 3.20
CA ARG A 39 2.37 -15.01 2.64
C ARG A 39 1.40 -16.09 2.22
N GLU A 40 0.39 -16.41 3.03
CA GLU A 40 -0.61 -17.43 2.69
C GLU A 40 -1.38 -17.05 1.42
N VAL A 41 -1.81 -15.79 1.29
CA VAL A 41 -2.48 -15.29 0.07
C VAL A 41 -1.56 -15.40 -1.14
N ASN A 42 -0.30 -14.95 -1.02
CA ASN A 42 0.66 -15.03 -2.12
C ASN A 42 0.96 -16.49 -2.52
N GLU A 43 1.18 -17.39 -1.55
CA GLU A 43 1.44 -18.82 -1.81
C GLU A 43 0.27 -19.54 -2.47
N THR A 44 -0.96 -19.08 -2.23
CA THR A 44 -2.17 -19.62 -2.86
C THR A 44 -2.51 -18.96 -4.20
N GLY A 45 -1.70 -17.98 -4.63
CA GLY A 45 -1.90 -17.21 -5.87
C GLY A 45 -3.11 -16.27 -5.79
N GLY A 46 -3.48 -15.82 -4.59
CA GLY A 46 -4.49 -14.79 -4.38
C GLY A 46 -3.93 -13.38 -4.59
N ASN A 47 -4.81 -12.40 -4.65
CA ASN A 47 -4.47 -11.02 -5.00
C ASN A 47 -4.34 -10.13 -3.75
N VAL A 48 -3.18 -9.48 -3.60
CA VAL A 48 -2.87 -8.49 -2.58
C VAL A 48 -2.98 -7.08 -3.16
N MET A 49 -3.97 -6.33 -2.69
CA MET A 49 -4.17 -4.93 -3.08
C MET A 49 -3.67 -3.98 -1.97
N VAL A 50 -2.87 -2.98 -2.36
CA VAL A 50 -2.43 -1.91 -1.47
C VAL A 50 -3.16 -0.60 -1.80
N VAL A 51 -3.66 0.08 -0.77
CA VAL A 51 -4.24 1.42 -0.88
C VAL A 51 -3.36 2.40 -0.12
N ALA A 52 -2.58 3.21 -0.84
CA ALA A 52 -1.50 4.01 -0.23
C ALA A 52 -1.78 5.53 -0.25
N GLY A 53 -1.53 6.17 0.90
CA GLY A 53 -1.49 7.63 1.05
C GLY A 53 -0.07 8.20 0.99
N PRO A 54 0.10 9.50 0.69
CA PRO A 54 1.42 10.13 0.61
C PRO A 54 2.21 10.09 1.93
N ALA A 55 1.52 9.88 3.06
CA ALA A 55 2.16 9.69 4.37
C ALA A 55 3.15 8.52 4.39
N VAL A 56 2.94 7.47 3.57
CA VAL A 56 3.89 6.35 3.41
C VAL A 56 5.25 6.86 2.94
N ILE A 57 5.27 7.80 2.00
CA ILE A 57 6.52 8.38 1.50
C ILE A 57 7.10 9.38 2.51
N HIS A 58 6.26 10.23 3.09
CA HIS A 58 6.70 11.25 4.05
C HIS A 58 7.35 10.65 5.31
N SER A 59 6.91 9.46 5.73
CA SER A 59 7.44 8.77 6.89
C SER A 59 8.68 7.91 6.60
N GLY A 60 9.14 7.86 5.34
CA GLY A 60 10.25 7.00 4.93
C GLY A 60 9.89 5.54 4.72
N ALA A 61 8.61 5.18 4.69
CA ALA A 61 8.15 3.79 4.46
C ALA A 61 8.12 3.41 2.96
N GLY A 62 8.44 4.33 2.06
CA GLY A 62 8.39 4.11 0.61
C GLY A 62 9.29 2.96 0.15
N ASP A 63 10.52 2.88 0.64
CA ASP A 63 11.46 1.80 0.27
C ASP A 63 10.93 0.43 0.64
N ALA A 64 10.47 0.26 1.89
CA ALA A 64 9.91 -1.00 2.34
C ALA A 64 8.65 -1.41 1.56
N LEU A 65 7.84 -0.46 1.10
CA LEU A 65 6.72 -0.76 0.21
C LEU A 65 7.22 -1.16 -1.19
N ALA A 66 8.25 -0.50 -1.71
CA ALA A 66 8.86 -0.86 -2.98
C ALA A 66 9.47 -2.27 -2.93
N ASP A 67 10.12 -2.65 -1.82
CA ASP A 67 10.67 -4.00 -1.60
C ASP A 67 9.56 -5.06 -1.61
N LEU A 68 8.39 -4.77 -1.03
CA LEU A 68 7.23 -5.67 -1.08
C LEU A 68 6.69 -5.82 -2.50
N VAL A 69 6.69 -4.75 -3.30
CA VAL A 69 6.28 -4.81 -4.71
C VAL A 69 7.29 -5.64 -5.53
N GLU A 70 8.59 -5.36 -5.37
CA GLU A 70 9.67 -6.08 -6.07
C GLU A 70 9.65 -7.58 -5.75
N ALA A 71 9.35 -7.94 -4.50
CA ALA A 71 9.24 -9.33 -4.07
C ALA A 71 7.92 -10.02 -4.48
N GLY A 72 7.03 -9.32 -5.21
CA GLY A 72 5.77 -9.89 -5.71
C GLY A 72 4.68 -10.08 -4.65
N TYR A 73 4.71 -9.31 -3.56
CA TYR A 73 3.67 -9.32 -2.52
C TYR A 73 2.57 -8.28 -2.73
N VAL A 74 2.60 -7.54 -3.84
CA VAL A 74 1.62 -6.51 -4.18
C VAL A 74 1.22 -6.66 -5.64
N ASP A 75 -0.02 -7.09 -5.88
CA ASP A 75 -0.57 -7.31 -7.23
C ASP A 75 -1.29 -6.07 -7.78
N ALA A 76 -1.83 -5.23 -6.89
CA ALA A 76 -2.52 -4.01 -7.25
C ALA A 76 -2.21 -2.85 -6.29
N LEU A 77 -2.08 -1.64 -6.84
CA LEU A 77 -1.88 -0.40 -6.10
C LEU A 77 -2.97 0.62 -6.45
N SER A 78 -3.78 1.00 -5.46
CA SER A 78 -4.73 2.11 -5.58
C SER A 78 -4.25 3.31 -4.75
N ALA A 79 -3.89 4.39 -5.42
CA ALA A 79 -3.41 5.62 -4.77
C ALA A 79 -4.00 6.86 -5.44
N GLY A 80 -3.45 8.03 -5.11
CA GLY A 80 -3.78 9.28 -5.79
C GLY A 80 -2.53 10.04 -6.20
N ASN A 81 -2.70 11.10 -6.98
CA ASN A 81 -1.61 11.90 -7.56
C ASN A 81 -0.53 12.32 -6.54
N GLY A 82 -0.93 12.69 -5.32
CA GLY A 82 0.00 13.09 -4.26
C GLY A 82 0.95 11.97 -3.82
N PHE A 83 0.48 10.72 -3.73
CA PHE A 83 1.36 9.59 -3.38
C PHE A 83 2.41 9.37 -4.47
N ALA A 84 1.96 9.19 -5.72
CA ALA A 84 2.83 8.94 -6.86
C ALA A 84 3.83 10.10 -7.06
N THR A 85 3.37 11.35 -6.99
CA THR A 85 4.25 12.51 -7.12
C THR A 85 5.36 12.52 -6.09
N HIS A 86 5.07 12.20 -4.82
CA HIS A 86 6.07 12.23 -3.77
C HIS A 86 7.02 11.02 -3.80
N ASP A 87 6.56 9.87 -4.26
CA ASP A 87 7.43 8.72 -4.54
C ASP A 87 8.44 9.06 -5.65
N LEU A 88 7.96 9.64 -6.76
CA LEU A 88 8.81 10.08 -7.86
C LEU A 88 9.73 11.26 -7.48
N GLU A 89 9.27 12.17 -6.60
CA GLU A 89 10.10 13.23 -6.01
C GLU A 89 11.26 12.64 -5.21
N ARG A 90 11.00 11.56 -4.48
CA ARG A 90 12.01 10.86 -3.69
C ARG A 90 13.08 10.25 -4.60
N SER A 91 12.71 9.55 -5.67
CA SER A 91 13.68 8.99 -6.62
C SER A 91 14.54 10.09 -7.28
N LEU A 92 13.92 11.18 -7.75
CA LEU A 92 14.66 12.24 -8.45
C LEU A 92 15.54 13.13 -7.56
N TYR A 93 15.10 13.40 -6.33
CA TYR A 93 15.69 14.45 -5.49
C TYR A 93 16.04 14.01 -4.07
N GLY A 94 15.71 12.78 -3.68
CA GLY A 94 15.84 12.28 -2.31
C GLY A 94 14.93 12.99 -1.31
N THR A 95 13.89 13.68 -1.78
CA THR A 95 12.99 14.47 -0.91
C THR A 95 11.54 14.09 -1.05
N SER A 96 10.77 14.39 0.00
CA SER A 96 9.32 14.42 -0.02
C SER A 96 8.84 15.73 0.58
N LEU A 97 8.00 16.49 -0.15
CA LEU A 97 7.63 17.87 0.21
C LEU A 97 8.85 18.79 0.42
N GLY A 98 9.96 18.51 -0.26
CA GLY A 98 11.18 19.29 -0.13
C GLY A 98 11.97 19.09 1.16
N MET A 99 11.72 18.01 1.88
CA MET A 99 12.49 17.55 3.02
C MET A 99 13.19 16.24 2.65
N ASN A 100 14.48 16.12 2.93
CA ASN A 100 15.18 14.85 2.71
C ASN A 100 14.64 13.81 3.70
N VAL A 101 14.22 12.67 3.18
CA VAL A 101 13.52 11.63 3.96
C VAL A 101 14.43 10.90 4.95
N GLU A 102 15.75 10.88 4.71
CA GLU A 102 16.72 10.22 5.57
C GLU A 102 17.35 11.18 6.60
N THR A 103 17.74 12.37 6.16
CA THR A 103 18.50 13.32 6.99
C THR A 103 17.62 14.35 7.69
N LEU A 104 16.35 14.45 7.31
CA LEU A 104 15.39 15.47 7.77
C LEU A 104 15.82 16.91 7.45
N GLU A 105 16.81 17.10 6.56
CA GLU A 105 17.25 18.42 6.13
C GLU A 105 16.30 19.01 5.08
N HIS A 106 16.31 20.35 4.95
CA HIS A 106 15.57 21.06 3.91
C HIS A 106 16.54 21.58 2.83
N PRO A 107 16.65 20.91 1.68
CA PRO A 107 17.48 21.39 0.58
C PRO A 107 17.04 22.78 0.10
N ARG A 108 17.99 23.53 -0.46
CA ARG A 108 17.67 24.81 -1.11
C ARG A 108 16.68 24.57 -2.24
N LYS A 109 15.54 25.25 -2.18
CA LYS A 109 14.41 25.10 -3.12
C LYS A 109 13.67 23.76 -3.05
N GLY A 110 13.78 23.01 -1.94
CA GLY A 110 13.05 21.76 -1.73
C GLY A 110 11.55 21.88 -2.00
N HIS A 111 10.91 22.99 -1.61
CA HIS A 111 9.49 23.27 -1.88
C HIS A 111 9.09 23.24 -3.36
N LYS A 112 10.05 23.22 -4.31
CA LYS A 112 9.79 23.13 -5.75
C LYS A 112 9.95 21.72 -6.31
N HIS A 113 10.54 20.80 -5.55
CA HIS A 113 10.92 19.48 -6.06
C HIS A 113 9.69 18.73 -6.61
N HIS A 114 8.58 18.63 -5.87
CA HIS A 114 7.35 18.01 -6.38
C HIS A 114 6.82 18.62 -7.69
N ILE A 115 6.86 19.95 -7.85
CA ILE A 115 6.44 20.61 -9.10
C ILE A 115 7.40 20.30 -10.26
N TRP A 116 8.71 20.22 -9.97
CA TRP A 116 9.70 19.83 -10.97
C TRP A 116 9.54 18.36 -11.38
N THR A 117 9.30 17.47 -10.42
CA THR A 117 8.95 16.06 -10.68
C THR A 117 7.76 15.97 -11.62
N ILE A 118 6.63 16.62 -11.28
CA ILE A 118 5.43 16.63 -12.14
C ILE A 118 5.79 17.11 -13.56
N SER A 119 6.58 18.18 -13.67
CA SER A 119 6.99 18.73 -14.96
C SER A 119 7.92 17.81 -15.75
N GLU A 120 8.72 16.96 -15.09
CA GLU A 120 9.58 15.96 -15.73
C GLU A 120 8.74 14.79 -16.24
N ILE A 121 7.84 14.26 -15.42
CA ILE A 121 6.97 13.13 -15.81
C ILE A 121 6.02 13.52 -16.95
N ILE A 122 5.45 14.75 -16.92
CA ILE A 122 4.65 15.27 -18.04
C ILE A 122 5.50 15.37 -19.32
N ARG A 123 6.78 15.73 -19.22
CA ARG A 123 7.67 15.82 -20.39
C ARG A 123 8.05 14.46 -20.96
N ALA A 124 8.24 13.45 -20.10
CA ALA A 124 8.44 12.06 -20.50
C ALA A 124 7.18 11.44 -21.11
N GLY A 125 5.99 11.95 -20.74
CA GLY A 125 4.70 11.51 -21.27
C GLY A 125 3.94 10.54 -20.37
N GLY A 126 4.43 10.28 -19.16
CA GLY A 126 3.81 9.38 -18.17
C GLY A 126 4.88 8.70 -17.31
N ILE A 127 4.43 7.98 -16.28
CA ILE A 127 5.33 7.29 -15.35
C ILE A 127 6.09 6.17 -16.06
N ALA A 128 5.41 5.32 -16.82
CA ALA A 128 6.04 4.21 -17.55
C ALA A 128 7.11 4.70 -18.54
N ALA A 129 6.82 5.76 -19.29
CA ALA A 129 7.81 6.36 -20.20
C ALA A 129 9.03 6.93 -19.46
N ALA A 130 8.84 7.50 -18.27
CA ALA A 130 9.94 8.00 -17.44
C ALA A 130 10.82 6.87 -16.89
N VAL A 131 10.24 5.70 -16.61
CA VAL A 131 10.99 4.48 -16.23
C VAL A 131 11.78 3.96 -17.44
N ASP A 132 11.12 3.81 -18.60
CA ASP A 132 11.75 3.35 -19.86
C ASP A 132 12.95 4.24 -20.29
N GLU A 133 12.83 5.56 -20.07
CA GLU A 133 13.90 6.53 -20.38
C GLU A 133 15.01 6.58 -19.31
N GLY A 134 14.87 5.86 -18.19
CA GLY A 134 15.81 5.85 -17.07
C GLY A 134 15.82 7.16 -16.26
N ILE A 135 14.75 7.95 -16.34
CA ILE A 135 14.56 9.17 -15.52
C ILE A 135 14.20 8.77 -14.09
N ILE A 136 13.36 7.75 -13.94
CA ILE A 136 12.97 7.16 -12.66
C ILE A 136 13.62 5.79 -12.57
N THR A 137 14.35 5.54 -11.49
CA THR A 137 15.20 4.35 -11.35
C THR A 137 14.94 3.53 -10.09
N ASP A 138 14.05 4.02 -9.21
CA ASP A 138 13.72 3.42 -7.93
C ASP A 138 12.38 3.97 -7.41
N GLY A 139 11.87 3.38 -6.33
CA GLY A 139 10.62 3.77 -5.69
C GLY A 139 9.45 2.85 -6.00
N VAL A 140 8.31 3.10 -5.36
CA VAL A 140 7.13 2.24 -5.47
C VAL A 140 6.58 2.26 -6.90
N MET A 141 6.47 3.45 -7.51
CA MET A 141 5.94 3.58 -8.87
C MET A 141 6.87 2.95 -9.90
N TYR A 142 8.19 2.98 -9.68
CA TYR A 142 9.16 2.26 -10.52
C TYR A 142 8.90 0.75 -10.44
N GLN A 143 8.82 0.20 -9.23
CA GLN A 143 8.59 -1.23 -9.05
C GLN A 143 7.22 -1.67 -9.60
N CYS A 144 6.19 -0.83 -9.51
CA CYS A 144 4.90 -1.11 -10.14
C CYS A 144 4.99 -1.24 -11.66
N VAL A 145 5.82 -0.42 -12.33
CA VAL A 145 6.02 -0.51 -13.78
C VAL A 145 6.84 -1.76 -14.14
N GLU A 146 7.96 -1.99 -13.46
CA GLU A 146 8.84 -3.12 -13.77
C GLU A 146 8.20 -4.50 -13.50
N ASN A 147 7.25 -4.56 -12.57
CA ASN A 147 6.57 -5.81 -12.18
C ASN A 147 5.11 -5.89 -12.68
N ASP A 148 4.70 -5.03 -13.61
CA ASP A 148 3.35 -5.02 -14.21
C ASP A 148 2.20 -4.99 -13.17
N VAL A 149 2.37 -4.23 -12.07
CA VAL A 149 1.37 -4.10 -11.00
C VAL A 149 0.20 -3.25 -11.47
N ASP A 150 -1.03 -3.75 -11.30
CA ASP A 150 -2.25 -3.01 -11.65
C ASP A 150 -2.36 -1.75 -10.78
N THR A 151 -2.13 -0.58 -11.39
CA THR A 151 -2.01 0.68 -10.67
C THR A 151 -3.10 1.67 -11.08
N VAL A 152 -3.86 2.15 -10.10
CA VAL A 152 -4.87 3.20 -10.27
C VAL A 152 -4.48 4.45 -9.47
N LEU A 153 -4.35 5.58 -10.18
CA LEU A 153 -4.14 6.89 -9.59
C LEU A 153 -5.43 7.72 -9.71
N ALA A 154 -6.22 7.76 -8.65
CA ALA A 154 -7.44 8.54 -8.60
C ALA A 154 -7.14 10.03 -8.36
N GLY A 155 -7.67 10.89 -9.22
CA GLY A 155 -7.54 12.34 -9.10
C GLY A 155 -8.35 12.93 -7.94
N SER A 156 -7.91 14.08 -7.45
CA SER A 156 -8.55 14.81 -6.37
C SER A 156 -8.50 16.32 -6.60
N ILE A 157 -9.42 17.06 -5.97
CA ILE A 157 -9.51 18.51 -6.11
C ILE A 157 -8.28 19.30 -5.60
N ARG A 158 -7.33 18.61 -4.94
CA ARG A 158 -6.11 19.23 -4.39
C ARG A 158 -4.87 18.94 -5.22
N ASP A 159 -5.01 18.26 -6.35
CA ASP A 159 -3.85 17.79 -7.11
C ASP A 159 -3.11 18.95 -7.77
N ASP A 160 -1.79 18.98 -7.57
CA ASP A 160 -0.86 19.76 -8.39
C ASP A 160 -0.53 18.98 -9.67
N GLY A 161 -0.47 19.65 -10.83
CA GLY A 161 -0.27 19.00 -12.13
C GLY A 161 -1.61 18.75 -12.83
N PRO A 162 -2.17 17.53 -12.80
CA PRO A 162 -1.66 16.27 -12.22
C PRO A 162 -0.66 15.54 -13.13
N LEU A 163 -0.15 14.39 -12.69
CA LEU A 163 0.60 13.45 -13.54
C LEU A 163 -0.31 12.93 -14.69
N PRO A 164 0.24 12.64 -15.89
CA PRO A 164 -0.55 12.14 -17.04
C PRO A 164 -1.38 10.90 -16.72
N ASP A 165 -0.86 10.03 -15.85
CA ASP A 165 -1.44 8.75 -15.42
C ASP A 165 -2.63 8.92 -14.44
N THR A 166 -2.90 10.14 -13.97
CA THR A 166 -3.98 10.39 -12.99
C THR A 166 -5.35 10.44 -13.67
N ILE A 167 -6.27 9.59 -13.21
CA ILE A 167 -7.67 9.57 -13.65
C ILE A 167 -8.42 10.72 -12.97
N THR A 168 -8.66 11.80 -13.70
CA THR A 168 -9.29 13.01 -13.15
C THR A 168 -10.82 12.92 -13.00
N ASP A 169 -11.47 12.04 -13.77
CA ASP A 169 -12.91 11.81 -13.65
C ASP A 169 -13.18 10.86 -12.48
N ALA A 170 -13.93 11.34 -11.48
CA ALA A 170 -14.17 10.58 -10.26
C ALA A 170 -15.02 9.32 -10.47
N ILE A 171 -15.86 9.28 -11.51
CA ILE A 171 -16.69 8.10 -11.83
C ILE A 171 -15.83 7.06 -12.55
N GLU A 172 -14.98 7.50 -13.49
CA GLU A 172 -14.01 6.62 -14.14
C GLU A 172 -13.03 6.03 -13.12
N ALA A 173 -12.46 6.86 -12.23
CA ALA A 173 -11.57 6.41 -11.17
C ALA A 173 -12.26 5.41 -10.24
N GLN A 174 -13.53 5.64 -9.86
CA GLN A 174 -14.28 4.69 -9.04
C GLN A 174 -14.53 3.36 -9.77
N ASN A 175 -14.77 3.37 -11.07
CA ASN A 175 -14.94 2.13 -11.83
C ASN A 175 -13.65 1.33 -11.89
N ALA A 176 -12.50 1.98 -12.14
CA ALA A 176 -11.19 1.34 -12.10
C ALA A 176 -10.87 0.76 -10.70
N ILE A 177 -11.11 1.53 -9.63
CA ILE A 177 -10.99 1.03 -8.24
C ILE A 177 -11.89 -0.18 -7.99
N ARG A 178 -13.10 -0.19 -8.54
CA ARG A 178 -14.05 -1.29 -8.37
C ARG A 178 -13.55 -2.56 -9.05
N GLU A 179 -12.95 -2.45 -10.24
CA GLU A 179 -12.36 -3.56 -10.96
C GLU A 179 -11.22 -4.19 -10.13
N GLN A 180 -10.27 -3.38 -9.65
CA GLN A 180 -9.21 -3.84 -8.72
C GLN A 180 -9.78 -4.50 -7.45
N ALA A 181 -10.74 -3.84 -6.81
CA ALA A 181 -11.33 -4.29 -5.55
C ALA A 181 -12.10 -5.61 -5.67
N HIS A 182 -12.55 -6.00 -6.87
CA HIS A 182 -13.24 -7.26 -7.08
C HIS A 182 -12.29 -8.47 -7.11
N GLU A 183 -11.03 -8.26 -7.43
CA GLU A 183 -10.01 -9.30 -7.51
C GLU A 183 -9.29 -9.51 -6.18
N ALA A 184 -9.27 -8.49 -5.31
CA ALA A 184 -8.54 -8.51 -4.04
C ALA A 184 -9.06 -9.57 -3.03
N ASP A 185 -8.15 -10.45 -2.61
CA ASP A 185 -8.35 -11.41 -1.51
C ASP A 185 -7.98 -10.79 -0.16
N ILE A 186 -6.97 -9.93 -0.15
CA ILE A 186 -6.57 -9.10 0.98
C ILE A 186 -6.24 -7.67 0.54
N VAL A 187 -6.60 -6.70 1.37
CA VAL A 187 -6.37 -5.27 1.12
C VAL A 187 -5.63 -4.64 2.29
N LEU A 188 -4.51 -3.98 2.01
CA LEU A 188 -3.77 -3.15 2.96
C LEU A 188 -4.09 -1.67 2.74
N MET A 189 -4.79 -1.04 3.68
CA MET A 189 -5.13 0.39 3.65
C MET A 189 -4.14 1.18 4.50
N LEU A 190 -3.28 1.97 3.86
CA LEU A 190 -2.10 2.58 4.45
C LEU A 190 -2.21 4.13 4.47
N ALA A 191 -2.59 4.67 5.62
CA ALA A 191 -2.56 6.11 5.93
C ALA A 191 -3.28 7.02 4.91
N THR A 192 -4.47 6.61 4.45
CA THR A 192 -5.29 7.39 3.50
C THR A 192 -6.78 7.21 3.72
N LEU A 193 -7.42 8.10 4.49
CA LEU A 193 -8.86 8.00 4.74
C LEU A 193 -9.68 8.01 3.44
N LEU A 194 -9.45 8.97 2.54
CA LEU A 194 -10.27 9.12 1.33
C LEU A 194 -10.26 7.86 0.46
N HIS A 195 -9.07 7.36 0.13
CA HIS A 195 -8.93 6.21 -0.78
C HIS A 195 -9.34 4.92 -0.08
N SER A 196 -9.03 4.74 1.21
CA SER A 196 -9.46 3.57 1.98
C SER A 196 -10.98 3.45 2.03
N VAL A 197 -11.69 4.57 2.15
CA VAL A 197 -13.16 4.59 2.10
C VAL A 197 -13.68 4.28 0.71
N ALA A 198 -13.07 4.85 -0.34
CA ALA A 198 -13.47 4.61 -1.72
C ALA A 198 -13.31 3.13 -2.10
N VAL A 199 -12.17 2.52 -1.77
CA VAL A 199 -11.90 1.09 -1.98
C VAL A 199 -12.83 0.25 -1.10
N GLY A 200 -12.94 0.55 0.19
CA GLY A 200 -13.80 -0.19 1.11
C GLY A 200 -15.28 -0.27 0.69
N ASN A 201 -15.79 0.76 0.01
CA ASN A 201 -17.16 0.74 -0.54
C ASN A 201 -17.32 -0.17 -1.77
N CYS A 202 -16.22 -0.55 -2.43
CA CYS A 202 -16.22 -1.43 -3.60
C CYS A 202 -15.89 -2.89 -3.25
N LEU A 203 -15.38 -3.15 -2.04
CA LEU A 203 -14.93 -4.49 -1.64
C LEU A 203 -16.10 -5.48 -1.44
N PRO A 204 -15.92 -6.74 -1.86
CA PRO A 204 -16.72 -7.85 -1.37
C PRO A 204 -16.60 -8.02 0.15
N SER A 205 -17.65 -8.51 0.80
CA SER A 205 -17.63 -8.75 2.26
C SER A 205 -16.67 -9.86 2.72
N THR A 206 -16.13 -10.63 1.77
CA THR A 206 -15.21 -11.75 1.98
C THR A 206 -13.75 -11.35 1.90
N THR A 207 -13.44 -10.14 1.43
CA THR A 207 -12.06 -9.66 1.32
C THR A 207 -11.52 -9.33 2.71
N LYS A 208 -10.35 -9.89 3.04
CA LYS A 208 -9.64 -9.55 4.27
C LYS A 208 -9.14 -8.11 4.17
N THR A 209 -9.33 -7.31 5.20
CA THR A 209 -8.97 -5.88 5.16
C THR A 209 -8.11 -5.52 6.35
N VAL A 210 -6.97 -4.89 6.12
CA VAL A 210 -6.11 -4.34 7.16
C VAL A 210 -6.09 -2.82 6.99
N CYS A 211 -6.50 -2.09 8.01
CA CYS A 211 -6.49 -0.64 8.02
C CYS A 211 -5.47 -0.12 9.02
N VAL A 212 -4.50 0.66 8.53
CA VAL A 212 -3.44 1.26 9.33
C VAL A 212 -3.46 2.77 9.17
N ASP A 213 -3.71 3.46 10.28
CA ASP A 213 -3.65 4.93 10.32
C ASP A 213 -3.28 5.39 11.73
N ILE A 214 -2.47 6.43 11.85
CA ILE A 214 -2.10 7.00 13.15
C ILE A 214 -3.29 7.63 13.88
N ASN A 215 -4.34 8.01 13.14
CA ASN A 215 -5.56 8.59 13.66
C ASN A 215 -6.61 7.49 13.94
N PRO A 216 -6.98 7.25 15.21
CA PRO A 216 -7.99 6.25 15.57
C PRO A 216 -9.37 6.54 14.95
N ALA A 217 -9.69 7.80 14.64
CA ALA A 217 -10.95 8.14 13.99
C ALA A 217 -11.02 7.58 12.57
N THR A 218 -9.91 7.60 11.82
CA THR A 218 -9.83 7.02 10.46
C THR A 218 -10.10 5.52 10.53
N VAL A 219 -9.40 4.81 11.42
CA VAL A 219 -9.53 3.36 11.60
C VAL A 219 -10.96 2.99 12.01
N THR A 220 -11.55 3.72 12.96
CA THR A 220 -12.94 3.50 13.40
C THR A 220 -13.92 3.65 12.23
N GLN A 221 -13.77 4.71 11.44
CA GLN A 221 -14.65 4.97 10.31
C GLN A 221 -14.56 3.90 9.21
N LEU A 222 -13.44 3.20 9.10
CA LEU A 222 -13.24 2.14 8.12
C LEU A 222 -13.81 0.81 8.62
N LEU A 223 -13.61 0.47 9.90
CA LEU A 223 -14.20 -0.73 10.51
C LEU A 223 -15.74 -0.68 10.55
N ASP A 224 -16.33 0.50 10.74
CA ASP A 224 -17.78 0.68 10.79
C ASP A 224 -18.48 0.48 9.43
N ARG A 225 -17.72 0.39 8.33
CA ARG A 225 -18.26 0.26 6.97
C ARG A 225 -18.49 -1.18 6.48
N GLY A 226 -18.36 -2.17 7.36
CA GLY A 226 -19.04 -3.47 7.16
C GLY A 226 -18.22 -4.58 6.51
N SER A 227 -16.88 -4.48 6.46
CA SER A 227 -16.05 -5.66 6.22
C SER A 227 -16.15 -6.60 7.44
N ALA A 228 -16.60 -7.83 7.21
CA ALA A 228 -16.72 -8.83 8.27
C ALA A 228 -15.35 -9.38 8.71
N GLN A 229 -14.29 -9.08 7.95
CA GLN A 229 -12.91 -9.52 8.13
C GLN A 229 -11.96 -8.34 8.07
N ALA A 230 -12.19 -7.34 8.92
CA ALA A 230 -11.33 -6.15 9.01
C ALA A 230 -10.53 -6.11 10.32
N VAL A 231 -9.25 -5.79 10.17
CA VAL A 231 -8.30 -5.50 11.26
C VAL A 231 -7.96 -4.02 11.20
N GLY A 232 -8.08 -3.34 12.34
CA GLY A 232 -7.72 -1.93 12.46
C GLY A 232 -6.53 -1.73 13.40
N MET A 233 -5.51 -1.04 12.93
CA MET A 233 -4.29 -0.74 13.69
C MET A 233 -4.08 0.77 13.76
N VAL A 234 -3.92 1.28 14.98
CA VAL A 234 -3.60 2.68 15.22
C VAL A 234 -2.11 2.80 15.49
N THR A 235 -1.32 3.07 14.46
CA THR A 235 0.13 3.13 14.57
C THR A 235 0.75 4.01 13.49
N ASP A 236 2.02 4.34 13.66
CA ASP A 236 2.80 5.07 12.68
C ASP A 236 3.11 4.20 11.45
N ILE A 237 2.85 4.74 10.26
CA ILE A 237 3.03 4.00 9.00
C ILE A 237 4.51 3.81 8.65
N GLY A 238 5.36 4.75 9.08
CA GLY A 238 6.82 4.68 8.95
C GLY A 238 7.45 3.54 9.74
N THR A 239 6.78 3.08 10.79
CA THR A 239 7.19 1.88 11.54
C THR A 239 6.50 0.62 11.03
N PHE A 240 5.19 0.71 10.73
CA PHE A 240 4.41 -0.45 10.32
C PHE A 240 4.91 -1.10 9.03
N VAL A 241 5.12 -0.33 7.95
CA VAL A 241 5.46 -0.91 6.63
C VAL A 241 6.84 -1.57 6.65
N PRO A 242 7.91 -0.96 7.20
CA PRO A 242 9.20 -1.63 7.31
C PRO A 242 9.15 -2.90 8.15
N THR A 243 8.48 -2.89 9.31
CA THR A 243 8.35 -4.11 10.13
C THR A 243 7.52 -5.18 9.44
N LEU A 244 6.49 -4.80 8.66
CA LEU A 244 5.73 -5.74 7.85
C LEU A 244 6.62 -6.37 6.77
N ALA A 245 7.38 -5.55 6.04
CA ALA A 245 8.29 -6.00 5.00
C ALA A 245 9.37 -6.95 5.56
N GLU A 246 9.99 -6.58 6.69
CA GLU A 246 10.93 -7.45 7.41
C GLU A 246 10.32 -8.81 7.68
N TYR A 247 9.15 -8.84 8.33
CA TYR A 247 8.49 -10.12 8.61
C TYR A 247 8.17 -10.87 7.32
N VAL A 248 7.45 -10.27 6.37
CA VAL A 248 7.05 -10.94 5.12
C VAL A 248 8.25 -11.56 4.41
N LEU A 249 9.35 -10.80 4.24
CA LEU A 249 10.52 -11.23 3.48
C LEU A 249 11.43 -12.21 4.23
N GLU A 250 11.63 -12.05 5.54
CA GLU A 250 12.41 -13.01 6.34
C GLU A 250 11.76 -14.40 6.35
N GLY A 251 10.44 -14.46 6.51
CA GLY A 251 9.73 -15.75 6.49
C GLY A 251 9.69 -16.42 5.11
N ALA A 252 9.89 -15.65 4.03
CA ALA A 252 10.05 -16.21 2.68
C ALA A 252 11.40 -16.91 2.52
N ALA A 253 12.48 -16.32 3.03
CA ALA A 253 13.80 -16.94 3.00
C ALA A 253 13.85 -18.27 3.79
N GLU A 254 13.14 -18.34 4.91
CA GLU A 254 13.01 -19.58 5.70
C GLU A 254 12.20 -20.66 4.96
N SER A 255 11.12 -20.29 4.26
CA SER A 255 10.27 -21.23 3.54
C SER A 255 10.95 -21.76 2.26
N GLU A 256 11.71 -20.93 1.55
CA GLU A 256 12.53 -21.34 0.40
C GLU A 256 13.66 -22.29 0.82
N SER A 257 14.35 -21.99 1.94
CA SER A 257 15.37 -22.87 2.51
C SER A 257 14.82 -24.25 2.88
N ALA A 258 13.64 -24.30 3.51
CA ALA A 258 12.98 -25.56 3.86
C ALA A 258 12.48 -26.37 2.63
N ARG A 259 12.08 -25.69 1.55
CA ARG A 259 11.71 -26.33 0.27
C ARG A 259 12.94 -26.88 -0.47
N ALA A 260 14.09 -26.20 -0.37
CA ALA A 260 15.34 -26.68 -0.96
C ALA A 260 15.88 -27.94 -0.23
N ASP A 261 15.84 -27.96 1.11
CA ASP A 261 16.28 -29.12 1.91
C ASP A 261 15.40 -30.37 1.68
N THR A 262 14.10 -30.19 1.41
CA THR A 262 13.19 -31.32 1.14
C THR A 262 13.28 -31.85 -0.29
N ALA A 263 13.85 -31.08 -1.23
CA ALA A 263 14.08 -31.51 -2.61
C ALA A 263 15.41 -32.29 -2.79
N ASP A 264 16.39 -32.08 -1.90
CA ASP A 264 17.69 -32.79 -1.94
C ASP A 264 17.64 -34.18 -1.24
N ASP A 265 16.55 -34.46 -0.51
CA ASP A 265 16.27 -35.73 0.19
C ASP A 265 15.32 -36.67 -0.61
N ALA A 266 14.96 -36.34 -1.85
CA ALA A 266 14.05 -37.10 -2.73
C ALA A 266 14.76 -37.70 -3.97
#